data_AF-A0A0X1KHT0-F1
#
_entry.id   AF-A0A0X1KHT0-F1
#
_cell.length_a   1.000
_cell.length_b   1.000
_cell.length_c   1.000
_cell.angle_alpha   90.00
_cell.angle_beta   90.00
_cell.angle_gamma   90.00
#
_symmetry.space_group_name_H-M   'P 1'
#
loop_
_entity.id
_entity.type
_entity.pdbx_description
1 polymer ?
#
loop_
_entity_poly.entity_id
_entity_poly.type
_entity_poly.pdbx_seq_one_letter_code
_entity_poly.pdbx_strand_id
1 'polypeptide(L)' 'MKRLLALLLSGGLLVELLSLDYTKAVGSYAYYVAHWKEVGIPNLVTAILADWRAYDSLGEATLLFAAVTGFYLLLGRRKI' A
#
# COMPACT_ATOMS: atom_id res chain seq x y z
N MET A 1 -28.40 -17.35 -3.22
CA MET A 1 -27.84 -17.12 -1.87
C MET A 1 -26.45 -16.49 -1.89
N LYS A 2 -25.41 -17.14 -2.45
CA LYS A 2 -24.02 -16.60 -2.46
C LYS A 2 -23.86 -15.21 -3.09
N ARG A 3 -24.55 -14.93 -4.21
CA ARG A 3 -24.55 -13.61 -4.87
C ARG A 3 -25.20 -12.51 -4.02
N LEU A 4 -26.30 -12.84 -3.34
CA LEU A 4 -26.98 -11.93 -2.44
C LEU A 4 -26.08 -11.58 -1.24
N LEU A 5 -25.40 -12.59 -0.69
CA LEU A 5 -24.45 -12.42 0.41
C LEU A 5 -23.25 -11.54 0.01
N ALA A 6 -22.69 -11.75 -1.17
CA ALA A 6 -21.61 -10.92 -1.70
C ALA A 6 -22.06 -9.46 -1.90
N LEU A 7 -23.26 -9.24 -2.43
CA LEU A 7 -23.83 -7.90 -2.59
C LEU A 7 -24.01 -7.21 -1.23
N LEU A 8 -24.54 -7.90 -0.23
CA LEU A 8 -24.70 -7.36 1.12
C LEU A 8 -23.36 -6.99 1.76
N LEU A 9 -22.34 -7.85 1.65
CA LEU A 9 -21.01 -7.56 2.20
C LEU A 9 -20.33 -6.39 1.48
N SER A 10 -20.39 -6.37 0.15
CA SER A 10 -19.82 -5.26 -0.65
C SER A 10 -20.54 -3.94 -0.41
N GLY A 11 -21.87 -3.96 -0.30
CA GLY A 11 -22.68 -2.79 0.02
C GLY A 11 -22.41 -2.28 1.44
N GLY A 12 -22.29 -3.18 2.42
CA GLY A 12 -21.92 -2.83 3.79
C GLY A 12 -20.54 -2.19 3.86
N LEU A 13 -19.53 -2.79 3.19
CA LEU A 13 -18.19 -2.21 3.10
C LEU A 13 -18.20 -0.85 2.41
N LEU A 14 -18.97 -0.70 1.34
CA LEU A 14 -19.09 0.58 0.63
C LEU A 14 -19.69 1.66 1.54
N VAL A 15 -20.74 1.35 2.29
CA VAL A 15 -21.34 2.30 3.24
C VAL A 15 -20.33 2.72 4.29
N GLU A 16 -19.55 1.77 4.85
CA GLU A 16 -18.50 2.07 5.83
C GLU A 16 -17.38 2.95 5.26
N LEU A 17 -16.97 2.68 4.01
CA LEU A 17 -15.97 3.51 3.33
C LEU A 17 -16.47 4.93 3.04
N LEU A 18 -17.77 5.08 2.76
CA LEU A 18 -18.40 6.37 2.48
C LEU A 18 -18.76 7.16 3.75
N SER A 19 -18.91 6.50 4.90
CA SER A 19 -19.18 7.14 6.19
C SER A 19 -17.91 7.61 6.90
N LEU A 20 -16.73 7.30 6.36
CA LEU A 20 -15.45 7.65 6.95
C LEU A 20 -15.26 9.17 6.96
N ASP A 21 -15.11 9.74 8.16
CA ASP A 21 -14.79 11.16 8.34
C ASP A 21 -13.30 11.35 8.68
N TYR A 22 -12.73 12.47 8.22
CA TYR A 22 -11.33 12.79 8.45
C TYR A 22 -11.17 13.64 9.71
N THR A 23 -10.54 13.07 10.73
CA THR A 23 -10.06 13.83 11.88
C THR A 23 -8.53 13.92 11.81
N LYS A 24 -7.99 15.13 11.91
CA LYS A 24 -6.55 15.36 11.94
C LYS A 24 -5.97 14.87 13.28
N ALA A 25 -5.46 13.65 13.30
CA ALA A 25 -4.67 13.14 14.42
C ALA A 25 -3.27 13.77 14.40
N VAL A 26 -2.75 14.22 15.54
CA VAL A 26 -1.34 14.63 15.68
C VAL A 26 -0.47 13.38 15.66
N GLY A 27 0.52 13.32 14.78
CA GLY A 27 1.33 12.12 14.58
C GLY A 27 2.58 12.39 13.73
N SER A 28 3.15 11.33 13.18
CA SER A 28 4.43 11.34 12.46
C SER A 28 4.50 12.33 11.28
N TYR A 29 3.38 12.69 10.65
CA TYR A 29 3.35 13.67 9.56
C TYR A 29 3.92 15.04 9.96
N ALA A 30 3.70 15.48 11.21
CA ALA A 30 4.21 16.77 11.67
C ALA A 30 5.74 16.75 11.73
N TYR A 31 6.31 15.63 12.16
CA TYR A 31 7.76 15.43 12.17
C TYR A 31 8.34 15.38 10.75
N TYR A 32 7.73 14.60 9.85
CA TYR A 32 8.18 14.49 8.46
C TYR A 32 8.17 15.86 7.75
N VAL A 33 7.08 16.61 7.89
CA VAL A 33 6.96 17.95 7.30
C VAL A 33 7.91 18.96 7.95
N ALA A 34 8.41 18.74 9.16
CA ALA A 34 9.39 19.64 9.75
C ALA A 34 10.84 19.31 9.35
N HIS A 35 11.19 18.02 9.16
CA HIS A 35 12.58 17.57 9.10
C HIS A 35 13.00 16.90 7.78
N TRP A 36 12.13 16.78 6.77
CA TRP A 36 12.45 16.04 5.52
C TRP A 36 13.73 16.49 4.81
N LYS A 37 14.10 17.77 4.93
CA LYS A 37 15.29 18.32 4.29
C LYS A 37 16.59 17.76 4.87
N GLU A 38 16.58 17.29 6.11
CA GLU A 38 17.75 16.73 6.80
C GLU A 38 18.18 15.39 6.21
N VAL A 39 17.25 14.66 5.58
CA VAL A 39 17.49 13.38 4.88
C VAL A 39 18.32 13.56 3.61
N GLY A 40 18.42 14.79 3.07
CA GLY A 40 19.14 15.07 1.82
C GLY A 40 18.39 14.67 0.54
N ILE A 41 17.11 14.29 0.66
CA ILE A 41 16.22 13.99 -0.48
C ILE A 41 15.29 15.19 -0.70
N PRO A 42 15.24 15.78 -1.92
CA PRO A 42 14.54 17.05 -2.15
C PRO A 42 13.01 16.94 -2.11
N ASN A 43 12.46 15.73 -2.30
CA ASN A 43 11.02 15.48 -2.29
C ASN A 43 10.57 14.88 -0.96
N LEU A 44 9.58 15.52 -0.30
CA LEU A 44 9.04 15.07 0.99
C LEU A 44 8.53 13.62 0.96
N VAL A 45 7.75 13.25 -0.06
CA VAL A 45 7.16 11.90 -0.16
C VAL A 45 8.27 10.87 -0.38
N THR A 46 9.21 11.15 -1.29
CA THR A 46 10.35 10.26 -1.52
C THR A 46 11.23 10.15 -0.27
N ALA A 47 11.46 11.24 0.48
CA ALA A 47 12.20 11.18 1.74
C ALA A 47 11.51 10.25 2.75
N ILE A 48 10.17 10.33 2.87
CA ILE A 48 9.41 9.41 3.74
C ILE A 48 9.55 7.96 3.28
N LEU A 49 9.33 7.67 2.00
CA LEU A 49 9.31 6.30 1.48
C LEU A 49 10.70 5.66 1.40
N ALA A 50 11.75 6.45 1.13
CA ALA A 50 13.11 5.93 0.94
C ALA A 50 13.97 5.95 2.21
N ASP A 51 13.56 6.68 3.26
CA ASP A 51 14.27 6.74 4.55
C ASP A 51 13.42 6.14 5.67
N TRP A 52 12.56 6.93 6.32
CA TRP A 52 11.76 6.48 7.48
C TRP A 52 10.87 5.25 7.22
N ARG A 53 10.34 5.10 6.01
CA ARG A 53 9.44 4.00 5.61
C ARG A 53 10.04 3.10 4.53
N ALA A 54 11.38 3.06 4.44
CA ALA A 54 12.08 2.21 3.47
C ALA A 54 11.69 0.73 3.57
N TYR A 55 11.37 0.25 4.78
CA TYR A 55 10.96 -1.14 5.00
C TYR A 55 9.62 -1.48 4.32
N ASP A 56 8.66 -0.53 4.29
CA ASP A 56 7.38 -0.73 3.60
C ASP A 56 7.60 -0.81 2.08
N SER A 57 8.41 0.10 1.52
CA SER A 57 8.76 0.09 0.09
C SER A 57 9.60 -1.11 -0.32
N LEU A 58 10.47 -1.63 0.56
CA LEU A 58 11.18 -2.90 0.34
C LEU A 58 10.18 -4.07 0.28
N GLY A 59 9.17 -4.05 1.14
CA GLY A 59 8.05 -5.01 1.12
C GLY A 59 7.28 -4.97 -0.20
N GLU A 60 6.93 -3.76 -0.68
CA GLU A 60 6.26 -3.58 -1.97
C GLU A 60 7.10 -4.10 -3.15
N ALA A 61 8.40 -3.78 -3.17
CA ALA A 61 9.32 -4.29 -4.19
C ALA A 61 9.43 -5.83 -4.16
N THR A 62 9.48 -6.41 -2.96
CA THR A 62 9.51 -7.87 -2.77
C THR A 62 8.22 -8.52 -3.25
N LEU A 63 7.07 -7.91 -2.96
CA LEU A 63 5.76 -8.39 -3.42
C LEU A 63 5.66 -8.39 -4.94
N LEU A 64 6.06 -7.30 -5.60
CA LEU A 64 6.08 -7.22 -7.06
C LEU A 64 7.05 -8.25 -7.67
N PHE A 65 8.24 -8.38 -7.10
CA PHE A 65 9.22 -9.39 -7.52
C PHE A 65 8.65 -10.81 -7.41
N ALA A 66 8.00 -11.14 -6.30
CA ALA A 66 7.38 -12.44 -6.09
C ALA A 66 6.22 -12.69 -7.07
N ALA A 67 5.40 -11.68 -7.35
CA ALA A 67 4.29 -11.77 -8.31
C ALA A 67 4.80 -12.07 -9.73
N VAL A 68 5.81 -11.33 -10.20
CA VAL A 68 6.42 -11.55 -11.53
C VAL A 68 7.12 -12.90 -11.61
N THR A 69 7.87 -13.27 -10.56
CA THR A 69 8.55 -14.56 -10.50
C THR A 69 7.55 -15.72 -10.53
N GLY A 70 6.48 -15.65 -9.73
CA GLY A 70 5.41 -16.65 -9.71
C GLY A 70 4.72 -16.78 -11.07
N PHE A 71 4.41 -15.65 -11.72
CA PHE A 71 3.83 -15.64 -13.07
C PHE A 71 4.73 -16.34 -14.09
N TYR A 72 6.03 -16.03 -14.09
CA TYR A 72 6.99 -16.64 -15.02
C TYR A 72 7.16 -18.15 -14.78
N LEU A 73 7.21 -18.58 -13.51
CA LEU A 73 7.27 -20.01 -13.16
C LEU A 73 6.03 -20.80 -13.63
N LEU A 74 4.85 -20.17 -13.64
CA LEU A 74 3.63 -20.79 -14.17
C LEU A 74 3.66 -20.92 -15.70
N LEU A 75 4.15 -19.90 -16.40
CA LEU A 75 4.32 -19.92 -17.86
C LEU A 75 5.38 -20.92 -18.34
N GLY A 76 6.47 -21.08 -17.59
CA GLY A 76 7.57 -21.99 -17.92
C GLY A 76 7.21 -23.48 -17.91
N ARG A 77 6.04 -23.86 -17.39
CA ARG A 77 5.53 -25.23 -17.45
C ARG A 77 5.00 -25.55 -18.85
N ARG A 78 5.89 -25.88 -19.79
CA ARG A 78 5.52 -26.68 -20.97
C ARG A 78 4.93 -28.01 -20.47
N LYS A 79 3.71 -28.35 -20.89
CA LYS A 79 3.24 -29.74 -20.88
C LYS A 79 4.20 -30.54 -21.76
N ILE A 80 5.02 -31.37 -21.13
CA ILE A 80 5.62 -32.55 -21.76
C ILE A 80 4.59 -33.67 -21.65
#